data_AF-A0A3G6MGZ5-F1
#
_entry.id   AF-A0A3G6MGZ5-F1
#
_cell.length_a   1.000
_cell.length_b   1.000
_cell.length_c   1.000
_cell.angle_alpha   90.00
_cell.angle_beta   90.00
_cell.angle_gamma   90.00
#
_symmetry.space_group_name_H-M   'P 1'
#
loop_
_entity.id
_entity.type
_entity.pdbx_description
1 polymer ?
#
loop_
_entity_poly.entity_id
_entity_poly.type
_entity_poly.pdbx_seq_one_letter_code
_entity_poly.pdbx_strand_id
1 'polypeptide(L)'
;MKKILFTLFIIYGFGLNAQKTEYDWKKMDPKQRKEVINNLSPEERKALLAKFRNNMVMDNLDIEANDKAEFTQLYNEYLDNQKQIKSQFNSNFNPETLSDEEAKAKLQQSFEVGQKLLDNRKKYADKMQEVIPCQKVLKLFQSEGMMRDKMNERKPHGNNNAGGQRQSP
;
A
#
# COMPACT_ATOMS: atom_id res chain seq x y z
N MET A 1 -53.14 43.32 -17.49
CA MET A 1 -53.66 41.92 -17.52
C MET A 1 -52.63 41.01 -16.87
N LYS A 2 -53.04 40.28 -15.83
CA LYS A 2 -52.28 39.21 -15.15
C LYS A 2 -52.07 38.01 -16.07
N LYS A 3 -50.87 37.42 -16.12
CA LYS A 3 -50.58 35.97 -16.31
C LYS A 3 -49.17 35.68 -15.73
N ILE A 4 -49.07 35.11 -14.53
CA ILE A 4 -48.84 33.69 -14.18
C ILE A 4 -47.37 33.25 -14.36
N LEU A 5 -46.86 32.67 -13.27
CA LEU A 5 -45.51 32.21 -12.96
C LEU A 5 -44.91 31.22 -13.96
N PHE A 6 -43.57 31.21 -14.05
CA PHE A 6 -42.79 29.97 -14.08
C PHE A 6 -41.50 30.14 -13.26
N THR A 7 -41.52 29.51 -12.09
CA THR A 7 -40.36 29.29 -11.22
C THR A 7 -39.48 28.20 -11.85
N LEU A 8 -38.32 28.57 -12.40
CA LEU A 8 -37.25 27.62 -12.71
C LEU A 8 -36.29 27.57 -11.52
N PHE A 9 -36.44 26.52 -10.71
CA PHE A 9 -35.40 26.10 -9.78
C PHE A 9 -34.20 25.62 -10.62
N ILE A 10 -33.22 26.50 -10.82
CA ILE A 10 -31.89 26.10 -11.27
C ILE A 10 -31.25 25.41 -10.07
N ILE A 11 -31.43 24.09 -10.00
CA ILE A 11 -30.63 23.24 -9.13
C ILE A 11 -29.22 23.31 -9.74
N TYR A 12 -28.40 24.19 -9.17
CA TYR A 12 -26.95 24.12 -9.30
C TYR A 12 -26.52 22.77 -8.70
N GLY A 13 -26.59 21.73 -9.51
CA GLY A 13 -25.80 20.55 -9.28
C GLY A 13 -24.35 20.98 -9.34
N PHE A 14 -23.75 21.23 -8.18
CA PHE A 14 -22.31 21.11 -7.99
C PHE A 14 -21.95 19.65 -8.26
N GLY A 15 -21.95 19.28 -9.54
CA GLY A 15 -21.13 18.20 -10.02
C GLY A 15 -19.71 18.66 -9.79
N LEU A 16 -19.13 18.25 -8.65
CA LEU A 16 -17.69 18.19 -8.48
C LEU A 16 -17.20 17.32 -9.63
N ASN A 17 -16.85 17.98 -10.73
CA ASN A 17 -16.02 17.43 -11.77
C ASN A 17 -14.70 17.12 -11.08
N ALA A 18 -14.59 15.92 -10.52
CA ALA A 18 -13.30 15.28 -10.34
C ALA A 18 -12.76 15.02 -11.74
N GLN A 19 -12.31 16.08 -12.43
CA GLN A 19 -11.37 15.96 -13.51
C GLN A 19 -10.18 15.23 -12.90
N LYS A 20 -10.09 13.93 -13.15
CA LYS A 20 -8.89 13.15 -12.88
C LYS A 20 -7.83 13.71 -13.81
N THR A 21 -7.13 14.74 -13.36
CA THR A 21 -5.99 15.30 -14.09
C THR A 21 -4.92 14.23 -14.12
N GLU A 22 -4.75 13.58 -15.28
CA GLU A 22 -3.67 12.63 -15.47
C GLU A 22 -2.37 13.42 -15.69
N TYR A 23 -1.64 13.65 -14.59
CA TYR A 23 -0.36 14.33 -14.64
C TYR A 23 0.69 13.49 -15.38
N ASP A 24 1.45 14.12 -16.28
CA ASP A 24 2.63 13.51 -16.90
C ASP A 24 3.83 13.59 -15.96
N TRP A 25 3.85 12.69 -14.98
CA TRP A 25 4.86 12.63 -13.93
C TRP A 25 6.29 12.52 -14.46
N LYS A 26 6.50 11.96 -15.66
CA LYS A 26 7.84 11.82 -16.26
C LYS A 26 8.42 13.17 -16.68
N LYS A 27 7.57 14.12 -17.07
CA LYS A 27 7.98 15.47 -17.52
C LYS A 27 8.09 16.49 -16.39
N MET A 28 7.52 16.20 -15.22
CA MET A 28 7.60 17.12 -14.05
C MET A 28 8.97 17.05 -13.37
N ASP A 29 9.47 18.19 -12.93
CA ASP A 29 10.66 18.25 -12.07
C ASP A 29 10.33 17.83 -10.62
N PRO A 30 11.34 17.45 -9.80
CA PRO A 30 11.10 16.95 -8.44
C PRO A 30 10.34 17.91 -7.51
N LYS A 31 10.50 19.24 -7.66
CA LYS A 31 9.79 20.23 -6.83
C LYS A 31 8.32 20.27 -7.20
N GLN A 32 8.00 20.29 -8.49
CA GLN A 32 6.62 20.23 -8.99
C GLN A 32 5.91 18.95 -8.52
N ARG A 33 6.58 17.80 -8.61
CA ARG A 33 6.00 16.53 -8.11
C ARG A 33 5.68 16.61 -6.62
N LYS A 34 6.60 17.16 -5.82
CA LYS A 34 6.42 17.31 -4.37
C LYS A 34 5.25 18.23 -4.04
N GLU A 35 5.13 19.35 -4.75
CA GLU A 35 4.04 20.30 -4.57
C GLU A 35 2.67 19.67 -4.87
N VAL A 36 2.55 18.98 -6.02
CA VAL A 36 1.31 18.27 -6.38
C VAL A 36 0.96 17.25 -5.30
N ILE A 37 1.90 16.39 -4.88
CA ILE A 37 1.65 15.35 -3.86
C ILE A 37 1.24 15.94 -2.50
N ASN A 38 1.81 17.09 -2.12
CA ASN A 38 1.49 17.77 -0.87
C ASN A 38 0.07 18.34 -0.89
N ASN A 39 -0.40 18.81 -2.04
CA ASN A 39 -1.73 19.40 -2.22
C ASN A 39 -2.86 18.35 -2.34
N LEU A 40 -2.54 17.07 -2.54
CA LEU A 40 -3.52 15.99 -2.56
C LEU A 40 -4.10 15.70 -1.16
N SER A 41 -5.40 15.41 -1.11
CA SER A 41 -6.03 14.83 0.08
C SER A 41 -5.42 13.45 0.41
N PRO A 42 -5.59 12.93 1.65
CA PRO A 42 -5.08 11.61 2.02
C PRO A 42 -5.54 10.48 1.09
N GLU A 43 -6.80 10.49 0.66
CA GLU A 43 -7.34 9.47 -0.24
C GLU A 43 -6.79 9.60 -1.67
N GLU A 44 -6.66 10.81 -2.20
CA GLU A 44 -6.05 11.03 -3.51
C GLU A 44 -4.57 10.64 -3.51
N ARG A 45 -3.83 10.98 -2.44
CA ARG A 45 -2.44 10.57 -2.28
C ARG A 45 -2.31 9.06 -2.21
N LYS A 46 -3.19 8.38 -1.47
CA LYS A 46 -3.23 6.91 -1.39
C LYS A 46 -3.52 6.29 -2.76
N ALA A 47 -4.49 6.81 -3.49
CA ALA A 47 -4.82 6.35 -4.84
C ALA A 47 -3.65 6.57 -5.82
N LEU A 48 -2.96 7.71 -5.74
CA LEU A 48 -1.78 8.00 -6.54
C LEU A 48 -0.65 7.01 -6.26
N LEU A 49 -0.33 6.78 -4.98
CA LEU A 49 0.71 5.83 -4.58
C LEU A 49 0.38 4.40 -5.01
N ALA A 50 -0.89 3.99 -4.91
CA ALA A 50 -1.34 2.71 -5.43
C ALA A 50 -1.14 2.61 -6.95
N LYS A 51 -1.50 3.66 -7.71
CA LYS A 51 -1.27 3.71 -9.16
C LYS A 51 0.22 3.56 -9.50
N PHE A 52 1.10 4.30 -8.82
CA PHE A 52 2.55 4.20 -9.06
C PHE A 52 3.11 2.81 -8.74
N ARG A 53 2.72 2.25 -7.60
CA ARG A 53 3.12 0.89 -7.21
C ARG A 53 2.67 -0.11 -8.28
N ASN A 54 1.42 -0.04 -8.71
CA ASN A 54 0.88 -0.99 -9.68
C ASN A 54 1.58 -0.86 -11.03
N ASN A 55 1.81 0.36 -11.51
CA ASN A 55 2.57 0.62 -12.73
C ASN A 55 3.99 0.04 -12.64
N MET A 56 4.69 0.31 -11.54
CA MET A 56 6.04 -0.22 -11.33
C MET A 56 6.07 -1.75 -11.36
N VAL A 57 5.08 -2.41 -10.76
CA VAL A 57 4.99 -3.88 -10.75
C VAL A 57 4.66 -4.40 -12.14
N MET A 58 3.69 -3.81 -12.84
CA MET A 58 3.34 -4.21 -14.21
C MET A 58 4.54 -4.06 -15.16
N ASP A 59 5.26 -2.95 -15.06
CA ASP A 59 6.45 -2.68 -15.88
C ASP A 59 7.59 -3.65 -15.52
N ASN A 60 7.77 -3.98 -14.23
CA ASN A 60 8.80 -4.93 -13.81
C ASN A 60 8.52 -6.36 -14.29
N LEU A 61 7.25 -6.77 -14.30
CA LEU A 61 6.82 -8.09 -14.73
C LEU A 61 6.59 -8.18 -16.24
N ASP A 62 6.62 -7.05 -16.95
CA ASP A 62 6.32 -6.94 -18.37
C ASP A 62 4.93 -7.52 -18.69
N ILE A 63 3.90 -7.05 -18.00
CA ILE A 63 2.52 -7.55 -18.18
C ILE A 63 1.95 -7.10 -19.52
N GLU A 64 1.42 -8.04 -20.29
CA GLU A 64 0.78 -7.78 -21.58
C GLU A 64 -0.41 -6.84 -21.43
N ALA A 65 -0.66 -5.98 -22.43
CA ALA A 65 -1.70 -4.96 -22.34
C ALA A 65 -3.10 -5.52 -22.04
N ASN A 66 -3.42 -6.71 -22.57
CA ASN A 66 -4.71 -7.37 -22.39
C ASN A 66 -4.92 -7.89 -20.96
N ASP A 67 -3.83 -8.23 -20.25
CA ASP A 67 -3.88 -8.86 -18.93
C ASP A 67 -3.78 -7.84 -17.79
N LYS A 68 -3.38 -6.59 -18.10
CA LYS A 68 -3.11 -5.54 -17.09
C LYS A 68 -4.28 -5.26 -16.16
N ALA A 69 -5.50 -5.21 -16.68
CA ALA A 69 -6.68 -4.86 -15.88
C ALA A 69 -6.97 -5.94 -14.83
N GLU A 70 -7.05 -7.20 -15.27
CA GLU A 70 -7.34 -8.35 -14.41
C GLU A 70 -6.20 -8.61 -13.42
N PHE A 71 -4.95 -8.58 -13.89
CA PHE A 71 -3.79 -8.71 -13.02
C PHE A 71 -3.76 -7.60 -11.95
N THR A 72 -4.03 -6.34 -12.31
CA THR A 72 -4.04 -5.22 -11.36
C THR A 72 -5.12 -5.42 -10.29
N GLN A 73 -6.29 -5.91 -10.66
CA GLN A 73 -7.35 -6.24 -9.71
C GLN A 73 -6.87 -7.30 -8.71
N LEU A 74 -6.40 -8.45 -9.20
CA LEU A 74 -5.90 -9.55 -8.37
C LEU A 74 -4.75 -9.11 -7.45
N TYR A 75 -3.83 -8.29 -7.96
CA TYR A 75 -2.72 -7.76 -7.19
C TYR A 75 -3.17 -6.82 -6.07
N ASN A 76 -4.14 -5.94 -6.34
CA ASN A 76 -4.69 -5.09 -5.29
C ASN A 76 -5.44 -5.91 -4.22
N GLU A 77 -6.25 -6.88 -4.62
CA GLU A 77 -6.94 -7.78 -3.69
C GLU A 77 -5.96 -8.57 -2.82
N TYR A 78 -4.85 -9.06 -3.39
CA TYR A 78 -3.77 -9.73 -2.66
C TYR A 78 -3.17 -8.82 -1.58
N LEU A 79 -2.86 -7.57 -1.92
CA LEU A 79 -2.25 -6.61 -1.00
C LEU A 79 -3.22 -6.16 0.09
N ASP A 80 -4.48 -5.95 -0.24
CA ASP A 80 -5.51 -5.58 0.74
C ASP A 80 -5.76 -6.71 1.74
N ASN A 81 -5.85 -7.96 1.27
CA ASN A 81 -5.95 -9.11 2.16
C ASN A 81 -4.69 -9.26 3.02
N GLN A 82 -3.50 -9.06 2.44
CA GLN A 82 -2.26 -9.09 3.20
C GLN A 82 -2.26 -8.02 4.31
N LYS A 83 -2.76 -6.82 4.03
CA LYS A 83 -2.89 -5.73 5.00
C LYS A 83 -3.89 -6.09 6.11
N GLN A 84 -5.05 -6.64 5.76
CA GLN A 84 -6.06 -7.08 6.72
C GLN A 84 -5.51 -8.16 7.65
N ILE A 85 -4.83 -9.17 7.11
CA ILE A 85 -4.19 -10.23 7.91
C ILE A 85 -3.15 -9.63 8.86
N LYS A 86 -2.25 -8.77 8.36
CA LYS A 86 -1.23 -8.10 9.20
C LYS A 86 -1.85 -7.24 10.29
N SER A 87 -2.99 -6.60 10.03
CA SER A 87 -3.68 -5.77 11.03
C SER A 87 -4.23 -6.55 12.22
N GLN A 88 -4.40 -7.87 12.09
CA GLN A 88 -4.82 -8.74 13.19
C GLN A 88 -3.71 -8.96 14.22
N PHE A 89 -2.45 -8.65 13.90
CA PHE A 89 -1.31 -8.76 14.82
C PHE A 89 -0.83 -7.39 15.24
N ASN A 90 -0.97 -7.07 16.52
CA ASN A 90 -0.33 -5.89 17.10
C ASN A 90 1.16 -6.19 17.33
N SER A 91 2.02 -5.65 16.47
CA SER A 91 3.47 -5.75 16.60
C SER A 91 4.09 -4.74 17.57
N ASN A 92 3.30 -3.84 18.14
CA ASN A 92 3.77 -2.83 19.09
C ASN A 92 3.55 -3.31 20.54
N PHE A 93 4.49 -4.09 21.04
CA PHE A 93 4.56 -4.53 22.43
C PHE A 93 6.02 -4.66 22.87
N ASN A 94 6.28 -4.57 24.17
CA ASN A 94 7.59 -4.85 24.76
C ASN A 94 7.58 -6.29 25.30
N PRO A 95 8.39 -7.21 24.74
CA PRO A 95 8.47 -8.59 25.23
C PRO A 95 8.85 -8.68 26.71
N GLU A 96 9.69 -7.78 27.19
CA GLU A 96 10.23 -7.78 28.57
C GLU A 96 9.18 -7.43 29.64
N THR A 97 7.99 -6.96 29.24
CA THR A 97 6.91 -6.58 30.17
C THR A 97 5.74 -7.56 30.15
N LEU A 98 5.80 -8.61 29.34
CA LEU A 98 4.72 -9.60 29.23
C LEU A 98 4.87 -10.69 30.30
N SER A 99 3.75 -11.21 30.80
CA SER A 99 3.77 -12.51 31.50
C SER A 99 4.09 -13.65 30.54
N ASP A 100 4.48 -14.81 31.07
CA ASP A 100 4.74 -16.00 30.24
C ASP A 100 3.52 -16.41 29.41
N GLU A 101 2.31 -16.31 29.98
CA GLU A 101 1.06 -16.61 29.27
C GLU A 101 0.79 -15.60 28.15
N GLU A 102 1.02 -14.31 28.40
CA GLU A 102 0.86 -13.27 27.39
C GLU A 102 1.89 -13.42 26.26
N ALA A 103 3.15 -13.70 26.60
CA ALA A 103 4.20 -13.97 25.63
C ALA A 103 3.89 -15.21 24.78
N LYS A 104 3.39 -16.29 25.41
CA LYS A 104 2.94 -17.50 24.71
C LYS A 104 1.78 -17.21 23.75
N ALA A 105 0.81 -16.39 24.17
CA ALA A 105 -0.28 -15.96 23.30
C ALA A 105 0.23 -15.14 22.10
N LYS A 106 1.21 -14.26 22.29
CA LYS A 106 1.85 -13.51 21.19
C LYS A 106 2.59 -14.42 20.22
N LEU A 107 3.31 -15.43 20.70
CA LEU A 107 3.96 -16.43 19.86
C LEU A 107 2.94 -17.17 19.01
N GLN A 108 1.87 -17.67 19.62
CA GLN A 108 0.80 -18.37 18.91
C GLN A 108 0.15 -17.49 17.83
N GLN A 109 -0.18 -16.24 18.18
CA GLN A 109 -0.72 -15.27 17.24
C GLN A 109 0.22 -15.02 16.05
N SER A 110 1.54 -15.00 16.29
CA SER A 110 2.52 -14.81 15.23
C SER A 110 2.52 -15.97 14.22
N PHE A 111 2.36 -17.21 14.69
CA PHE A 111 2.25 -18.39 13.82
C PHE A 111 0.96 -18.37 13.01
N GLU A 112 -0.18 -18.03 13.64
CA GLU A 112 -1.46 -17.94 12.95
C GLU A 112 -1.46 -16.89 11.84
N VAL A 113 -0.87 -15.72 12.10
CA VAL A 113 -0.71 -14.68 11.09
C VAL A 113 0.26 -15.12 10.00
N GLY A 114 1.36 -15.79 10.34
CA GLY A 114 2.27 -16.39 9.37
C GLY A 114 1.58 -17.37 8.43
N GLN A 115 0.74 -18.26 8.98
CA GLN A 115 -0.05 -19.24 8.23
C GLN A 115 -1.03 -18.53 7.28
N LYS A 116 -1.82 -17.57 7.78
CA LYS A 116 -2.75 -16.80 6.95
C LYS A 116 -2.05 -16.04 5.81
N LEU A 117 -0.86 -15.49 6.07
CA LEU A 117 -0.07 -14.82 5.03
C LEU A 117 0.42 -15.80 3.96
N LEU A 118 0.85 -17.00 4.36
CA LEU A 118 1.25 -18.06 3.44
C LEU A 118 0.07 -18.53 2.60
N ASP A 119 -1.09 -18.74 3.21
CA ASP A 119 -2.30 -19.18 2.51
C ASP A 119 -2.82 -18.10 1.56
N ASN A 120 -2.75 -16.82 1.95
CA ASN A 120 -3.04 -15.70 1.06
C ASN A 120 -2.09 -15.70 -0.16
N ARG A 121 -0.79 -15.91 0.06
CA ARG A 121 0.19 -16.01 -1.03
C ARG A 121 -0.12 -17.19 -1.97
N LYS A 122 -0.44 -18.37 -1.45
CA LYS A 122 -0.85 -19.54 -2.26
C LYS A 122 -2.08 -19.23 -3.10
N LYS A 123 -3.14 -18.75 -2.45
CA LYS A 123 -4.42 -18.40 -3.11
C LYS A 123 -4.23 -17.43 -4.28
N TYR A 124 -3.43 -16.38 -4.11
CA TYR A 124 -3.23 -15.40 -5.18
C TYR A 124 -2.17 -15.82 -6.20
N ALA A 125 -1.24 -16.71 -5.84
CA ALA A 125 -0.38 -17.37 -6.83
C ALA A 125 -1.24 -18.16 -7.83
N ASP A 126 -2.17 -18.97 -7.31
CA ASP A 126 -3.07 -19.79 -8.12
C ASP A 126 -3.99 -18.95 -9.01
N LYS A 127 -4.52 -17.83 -8.50
CA LYS A 127 -5.32 -16.90 -9.32
C LYS A 127 -4.49 -16.15 -10.36
N MET A 128 -3.31 -15.67 -9.98
CA MET A 128 -2.48 -14.88 -10.90
C MET A 128 -1.89 -15.74 -12.02
N GLN A 129 -1.60 -17.03 -11.78
CA GLN A 129 -1.07 -17.90 -12.83
C GLN A 129 -2.09 -18.26 -13.91
N GLU A 130 -3.39 -18.06 -13.65
CA GLU A 130 -4.45 -18.16 -14.67
C GLU A 130 -4.42 -16.96 -15.64
N VAL A 131 -3.84 -15.83 -15.21
CA VAL A 131 -3.83 -14.56 -15.96
C VAL A 131 -2.46 -14.26 -16.55
N ILE A 132 -1.38 -14.61 -15.85
CA ILE A 132 0.00 -14.33 -16.25
C ILE A 132 0.88 -15.59 -16.09
N PRO A 133 1.94 -15.76 -16.88
CA PRO A 133 2.86 -16.90 -16.74
C PRO A 133 3.39 -17.09 -15.31
N CYS A 134 3.52 -18.35 -14.87
CA CYS A 134 4.03 -18.71 -13.53
C CYS A 134 5.39 -18.05 -13.21
N GLN A 135 6.26 -17.86 -14.21
CA GLN A 135 7.55 -17.18 -14.06
C GLN A 135 7.39 -15.71 -13.62
N LYS A 136 6.37 -15.02 -14.15
CA LYS A 136 6.06 -13.63 -13.75
C LYS A 136 5.49 -13.60 -12.32
N VAL A 137 4.64 -14.57 -11.96
CA VAL A 137 4.16 -14.74 -10.57
C VAL A 137 5.33 -15.00 -9.60
N LEU A 138 6.27 -15.86 -9.98
CA LEU A 138 7.46 -16.15 -9.18
C LEU A 138 8.33 -14.90 -9.00
N LYS A 139 8.58 -14.16 -10.10
CA LYS A 139 9.33 -12.90 -10.09
C LYS A 139 8.68 -11.85 -9.19
N LEU A 140 7.35 -11.74 -9.20
CA LEU A 140 6.60 -10.85 -8.31
C LEU A 140 6.98 -11.13 -6.85
N PHE A 141 6.84 -12.37 -6.40
CA PHE A 141 7.12 -12.71 -5.00
C PHE A 141 8.60 -12.60 -4.61
N GLN A 142 9.52 -12.86 -5.54
CA GLN A 142 10.96 -12.60 -5.30
C GLN A 142 11.22 -11.11 -5.07
N SER A 143 10.59 -10.24 -5.88
CA SER A 143 10.74 -8.80 -5.77
C SER A 143 10.17 -8.23 -4.46
N GLU A 144 9.07 -8.79 -3.95
CA GLU A 144 8.47 -8.40 -2.68
C GLU A 144 9.40 -8.67 -1.48
N GLY A 145 10.02 -9.86 -1.46
CA GLY A 145 10.99 -10.23 -0.42
C GLY A 145 12.17 -9.26 -0.39
N MET A 146 12.80 -9.01 -1.55
CA MET A 146 13.92 -8.09 -1.67
C MET A 146 13.58 -6.66 -1.24
N MET A 147 12.40 -6.15 -1.60
CA MET A 147 11.96 -4.80 -1.21
C MET A 147 11.76 -4.70 0.31
N ARG A 148 11.16 -5.71 0.92
CA ARG A 148 10.99 -5.78 2.38
C ARG A 148 12.34 -5.77 3.08
N ASP A 149 13.28 -6.58 2.62
CA ASP A 149 14.58 -6.74 3.26
C ASP A 149 15.39 -5.43 3.17
N LYS A 150 15.43 -4.79 1.99
CA LYS A 150 16.02 -3.44 1.82
C LYS A 150 15.37 -2.37 2.68
N MET A 151 14.06 -2.44 2.91
CA MET A 151 13.36 -1.49 3.78
C MET A 151 13.71 -1.70 5.25
N ASN A 152 13.94 -2.94 5.67
CA ASN A 152 14.38 -3.28 7.02
C ASN A 152 15.83 -2.87 7.28
N GLU A 153 16.74 -3.04 6.31
CA GLU A 153 18.14 -2.58 6.39
C GLU A 153 18.25 -1.06 6.55
N ARG A 154 17.33 -0.30 5.92
CA ARG A 154 17.32 1.16 5.96
C ARG A 154 16.67 1.76 7.21
N LYS A 155 16.01 0.94 8.04
CA LYS A 155 15.53 1.46 9.33
C LYS A 155 16.77 1.75 10.18
N PRO A 156 17.00 3.02 10.60
CA PRO A 156 18.09 3.32 11.51
C PRO A 156 17.89 2.44 12.74
N HIS A 157 18.82 1.50 12.96
CA HIS A 157 18.88 0.76 14.20
C HIS A 157 19.03 1.84 15.28
N GLY A 158 18.07 1.90 16.20
CA GLY A 158 17.99 2.93 17.21
C GLY A 158 19.37 3.15 17.84
N ASN A 159 19.84 4.39 17.77
CA ASN A 159 21.10 4.82 18.38
C ASN A 159 20.96 4.77 19.91
N ASN A 160 21.08 3.58 20.49
CA ASN A 160 21.22 3.37 21.93
C ASN A 160 22.70 3.50 22.34
N ASN A 161 23.30 4.66 22.06
CA ASN A 161 24.59 5.06 22.62
C ASN A 161 24.55 6.55 22.99
N ALA A 162 23.84 6.84 24.08
CA ALA A 162 24.03 8.06 24.85
C ALA A 162 24.25 7.68 26.33
N GLY A 163 25.21 6.79 26.55
CA GLY A 163 25.76 6.49 27.86
C GLY A 163 26.95 7.40 28.15
N GLY A 164 26.70 8.43 28.97
CA GLY A 164 27.68 9.02 29.90
C GLY A 164 29.03 9.48 29.37
N GLN A 165 29.12 10.76 28.99
CA GLN A 165 30.34 11.53 29.24
C GLN A 165 30.05 12.50 30.40
N ARG A 166 30.22 12.01 31.63
CA ARG A 166 30.39 12.87 32.80
C ARG A 166 31.73 13.58 32.64
N GLN A 167 31.69 14.85 32.30
CA GLN A 167 32.83 15.74 32.50
C GLN A 167 32.96 16.00 34.01
N SER A 168 34.17 15.86 34.52
CA SER A 168 34.59 16.30 35.85
C SER A 168 36.11 16.48 35.82
N PRO A 169 36.66 17.33 36.69
CA PRO A 169 36.64 18.80 36.65
C PRO A 169 37.77 19.38 35.78
#